data_AF-A0A8S3GB32-F1
#
_entry.id   AF-A0A8S3GB32-F1
#
_cell.length_a   1.000
_cell.length_b   1.000
_cell.length_c   1.000
_cell.angle_alpha   90.00
_cell.angle_beta   90.00
_cell.angle_gamma   90.00
#
_symmetry.space_group_name_H-M   'P 1'
#
loop_
_entity.id
_entity.type
_entity.pdbx_description
1 polymer ?
#
loop_
_entity_poly.entity_id
_entity_poly.type
_entity_poly.pdbx_seq_one_letter_code
_entity_poly.pdbx_strand_id
1 'polypeptide(L)'
;MTNTISIFQDIHTLIKSKTLFDKPIGTLESIVFPDQSTFTELKDKLSQCTTKDDELFTSETDYLSPLLLFLLEHISLEIDLNLLTSTQTNFYEVPPSTKKIYKPNFLPSNQNVILYSSESQMIFNHLYKFLQINNLEEFLMLKHHNQPIYRHCLHYFKPLLLKTTYDHYPIAIKLFVHIIKSISQSSLSESIDFIFPVCLITLDDPSVDMKLISLYLLEHLQRHCTSTDLLLFNRANVIMYGLEQTLYHRGERIILFECLLAATYRWLTVIENEVYSGKHLFIRTSQIIERFIRDGLLEINIEYRRLLI
;
A
#
# COMPACT_ATOMS: atom_id res chain seq x y z
N MET A 1 17.43 22.95 28.52
CA MET A 1 16.30 22.17 27.96
C MET A 1 16.36 22.35 26.47
N THR A 2 16.58 21.28 25.72
CA THR A 2 16.60 21.33 24.25
C THR A 2 15.16 21.49 23.78
N ASN A 3 14.90 22.45 22.88
CA ASN A 3 13.58 22.67 22.32
C ASN A 3 13.18 21.47 21.44
N THR A 4 12.06 20.81 21.73
CA THR A 4 11.56 19.63 20.99
C THR A 4 11.44 19.93 19.49
N ILE A 5 10.95 21.11 19.12
CA ILE A 5 10.82 21.52 17.72
C ILE A 5 12.19 21.55 17.04
N SER A 6 13.22 22.07 17.70
CA SER A 6 14.58 22.10 17.15
C SER A 6 15.11 20.69 16.89
N ILE A 7 14.81 19.73 17.78
CA ILE A 7 15.20 18.33 17.58
C ILE A 7 14.47 17.74 16.36
N PHE A 8 13.17 17.98 16.21
CA PHE A 8 12.40 17.47 15.06
C PHE A 8 12.77 18.16 13.74
N GLN A 9 13.19 19.42 13.76
CA GLN A 9 13.78 20.11 12.62
C GLN A 9 15.08 19.45 12.16
N ASP A 10 15.95 19.10 13.09
CA ASP A 10 17.18 18.36 12.81
C ASP A 10 16.88 16.97 12.24
N ILE A 11 15.95 16.23 12.86
CA ILE A 11 15.51 14.91 12.39
C ILE A 11 14.98 15.02 10.96
N HIS A 12 14.13 16.00 10.70
CA HIS A 12 13.56 16.23 9.37
C HIS A 12 14.64 16.55 8.33
N THR A 13 15.64 17.35 8.70
CA THR A 13 16.78 17.66 7.83
C THR A 13 17.63 16.41 7.54
N LEU A 14 17.87 15.59 8.56
CA LEU A 14 18.60 14.33 8.46
C LEU A 14 17.91 13.37 7.47
N ILE A 15 16.62 13.12 7.65
CA ILE A 15 15.88 12.12 6.84
C ILE A 15 15.60 12.61 5.41
N LYS A 16 15.40 13.91 5.18
CA LYS A 16 15.03 14.44 3.86
C LYS A 16 16.04 14.11 2.76
N SER A 17 17.32 13.99 3.11
CA SER A 17 18.37 13.61 2.14
C SER A 17 18.42 12.09 1.88
N LYS A 18 17.81 11.30 2.76
CA LYS A 18 17.95 9.84 2.86
C LYS A 18 16.69 9.06 2.45
N THR A 19 15.52 9.70 2.37
CA THR A 19 14.30 9.09 1.82
C THR A 19 14.51 8.70 0.34
N LEU A 20 13.87 7.61 -0.07
CA LEU A 20 13.84 7.15 -1.47
C LEU A 20 12.40 7.02 -1.99
N PHE A 21 11.38 7.05 -1.13
CA PHE A 21 9.99 6.88 -1.58
C PHE A 21 9.52 7.99 -2.54
N ASP A 22 10.14 9.17 -2.49
CA ASP A 22 9.91 10.31 -3.36
C ASP A 22 10.92 10.41 -4.53
N LYS A 23 11.81 9.42 -4.68
CA LYS A 23 12.79 9.33 -5.78
C LYS A 23 12.33 8.34 -6.85
N PRO A 24 12.34 8.73 -8.13
CA PRO A 24 11.86 7.86 -9.21
C PRO A 24 12.81 6.68 -9.45
N ILE A 25 12.26 5.53 -9.88
CA ILE A 25 12.97 4.26 -10.03
C ILE A 25 14.22 4.36 -10.93
N GLY A 26 14.20 5.24 -11.94
CA GLY A 26 15.32 5.48 -12.85
C GLY A 26 16.52 6.18 -12.20
N THR A 27 16.37 6.72 -10.99
CA THR A 27 17.45 7.34 -10.21
C THR A 27 18.07 6.39 -9.18
N LEU A 28 17.62 5.13 -9.14
CA LEU A 28 18.00 4.16 -8.12
C LEU A 28 19.36 3.47 -8.36
N GLU A 29 20.12 3.84 -9.40
CA GLU A 29 21.49 3.33 -9.59
C GLU A 29 22.46 3.74 -8.47
N SER A 30 22.05 4.68 -7.59
CA SER A 30 22.81 5.15 -6.44
C SER A 30 22.02 5.06 -5.13
N ILE A 31 21.15 4.06 -4.94
CA ILE A 31 20.51 3.85 -3.64
C ILE A 31 21.60 3.57 -2.60
N VAL A 32 21.88 4.57 -1.79
CA VAL A 32 22.61 4.40 -0.54
C VAL A 32 21.54 4.19 0.51
N PHE A 33 21.33 2.94 0.92
CA PHE A 33 20.62 2.67 2.17
C PHE A 33 21.24 3.57 3.26
N PRO A 34 20.43 4.26 4.08
CA PRO A 34 20.98 4.97 5.21
C PRO A 34 21.81 3.97 6.00
N ASP A 35 23.05 4.38 6.23
CA ASP A 35 23.98 3.61 6.99
C ASP A 35 23.53 3.58 8.46
N GLN A 36 24.12 2.66 9.23
CA GLN A 36 23.83 2.52 10.65
C GLN A 36 24.06 3.83 11.44
N SER A 37 24.89 4.74 10.93
CA SER A 37 25.10 6.06 11.52
C SER A 37 23.83 6.92 11.50
N THR A 38 23.03 6.88 10.43
CA THR A 38 21.77 7.62 10.32
C THR A 38 20.77 7.17 11.40
N PHE A 39 20.63 5.86 11.62
CA PHE A 39 19.74 5.32 12.65
C PHE A 39 20.24 5.60 14.07
N THR A 40 21.57 5.59 14.26
CA THR A 40 22.19 5.96 15.54
C THR A 40 21.92 7.43 15.86
N GLU A 41 22.11 8.32 14.88
CA GLU A 41 21.83 9.75 15.05
C GLU A 41 20.34 10.03 15.32
N LEU A 42 19.44 9.34 14.62
CA LEU A 42 17.99 9.44 14.88
C LEU A 42 17.65 9.01 16.31
N LYS A 43 18.22 7.88 16.76
CA LYS A 43 18.01 7.38 18.12
C LYS A 43 18.54 8.37 19.16
N ASP A 44 19.75 8.91 18.95
CA ASP A 44 20.38 9.86 19.85
C ASP A 44 19.56 11.16 19.93
N LYS A 45 19.06 11.67 18.80
CA LYS A 45 18.17 12.84 18.76
C LYS A 45 16.84 12.57 19.47
N LEU A 46 16.16 11.45 19.19
CA LEU A 46 14.89 11.10 19.84
C LEU A 46 15.04 10.83 21.34
N SER A 47 16.19 10.29 21.79
CA SER A 47 16.45 10.08 23.22
C SER A 47 16.55 11.37 24.04
N GLN A 48 16.81 12.51 23.37
CA GLN A 48 16.80 13.83 24.01
C GLN A 48 15.38 14.36 24.24
N CYS A 49 14.37 13.75 23.61
CA CYS A 49 12.97 14.11 23.77
C CYS A 49 12.41 13.44 25.05
N THR A 50 12.33 14.18 26.16
CA THR A 50 11.93 13.63 27.46
C THR A 50 10.44 13.72 27.77
N THR A 51 9.74 14.69 27.18
CA THR A 51 8.33 14.97 27.46
C THR A 51 7.59 15.32 26.18
N LYS A 52 6.41 14.75 25.98
CA LYS A 52 5.52 15.11 24.88
C LYS A 52 5.31 16.62 24.86
N ASP A 53 5.54 17.23 23.71
CA ASP A 53 5.45 18.66 23.50
C ASP A 53 4.26 18.95 22.60
N ASP A 54 3.25 19.64 23.13
CA ASP A 54 2.04 19.98 22.38
C ASP A 54 2.35 20.96 21.24
N GLU A 55 3.46 21.71 21.32
CA GLU A 55 3.89 22.60 20.25
C GLU A 55 4.28 21.83 18.98
N LEU A 56 4.71 20.57 19.10
CA LEU A 56 5.02 19.72 17.94
C LEU A 56 3.80 19.50 17.03
N PHE A 57 2.62 19.37 17.62
CA PHE A 57 1.37 19.10 16.92
C PHE A 57 0.70 20.36 16.34
N THR A 58 1.12 21.53 16.82
CA THR A 58 0.59 22.84 16.39
C THR A 58 1.59 23.63 15.55
N SER A 59 2.84 23.19 15.45
CA SER A 59 3.87 23.80 14.62
C SER A 59 3.46 23.84 13.14
N GLU A 60 3.83 24.89 12.42
CA GLU A 60 3.46 25.07 11.00
C GLU A 60 4.00 23.97 10.07
N THR A 61 5.00 23.22 10.53
CA THR A 61 5.66 22.18 9.73
C THR A 61 5.32 20.81 10.29
N ASP A 62 4.83 19.93 9.43
CA ASP A 62 4.62 18.53 9.79
C ASP A 62 5.94 17.77 9.81
N TYR A 63 6.46 17.53 11.02
CA TYR A 63 7.67 16.73 11.22
C TYR A 63 7.38 15.24 11.41
N LEU A 64 6.14 14.86 11.73
CA LEU A 64 5.80 13.49 12.12
C LEU A 64 5.52 12.61 10.90
N SER A 65 4.80 13.11 9.90
CA SER A 65 4.53 12.31 8.70
C SER A 65 5.79 11.96 7.90
N PRO A 66 6.75 12.89 7.65
CA PRO A 66 7.99 12.54 6.97
C PRO A 66 8.82 11.50 7.74
N LEU A 67 8.90 11.64 9.07
CA LEU A 67 9.59 10.65 9.92
C LEU A 67 8.93 9.28 9.85
N LEU A 68 7.59 9.23 9.91
CA LEU A 68 6.84 7.99 9.78
C LEU A 68 7.11 7.33 8.43
N LEU A 69 6.99 8.08 7.34
CA LEU A 69 7.19 7.56 5.98
C LEU A 69 8.61 7.04 5.78
N PHE A 70 9.62 7.74 6.30
CA PHE A 70 11.02 7.29 6.30
C PHE A 70 11.18 5.94 7.02
N LEU A 71 10.62 5.79 8.23
CA LEU A 71 10.76 4.53 8.98
C LEU A 71 10.02 3.37 8.31
N LEU A 72 8.80 3.60 7.80
CA LEU A 72 8.05 2.58 7.07
C LEU A 72 8.72 2.19 5.75
N GLU A 73 9.34 3.15 5.07
CA GLU A 73 10.17 2.91 3.88
C GLU A 73 11.28 1.91 4.19
N HIS A 74 12.06 2.15 5.24
CA HIS A 74 13.18 1.27 5.59
C HIS A 74 12.73 -0.14 5.96
N ILE A 75 11.67 -0.26 6.75
CA ILE A 75 11.07 -1.56 7.06
C ILE A 75 10.66 -2.29 5.78
N SER A 76 10.02 -1.59 4.84
CA SER A 76 9.57 -2.19 3.58
C SER A 76 10.75 -2.69 2.74
N LEU A 77 11.81 -1.89 2.62
CA LEU A 77 13.01 -2.25 1.87
C LEU A 77 13.76 -3.44 2.48
N GLU A 78 13.86 -3.50 3.81
CA GLU A 78 14.49 -4.61 4.51
C GLU A 78 13.74 -5.93 4.31
N ILE A 79 12.40 -5.90 4.37
CA ILE A 79 11.56 -7.06 4.06
C ILE A 79 11.83 -7.53 2.64
N ASP A 80 11.84 -6.61 1.67
CA ASP A 80 12.11 -6.94 0.27
C ASP A 80 13.51 -7.55 0.08
N LEU A 81 14.53 -7.02 0.75
CA LEU A 81 15.89 -7.59 0.73
C LEU A 81 15.94 -9.00 1.34
N ASN A 82 15.29 -9.22 2.48
CA ASN A 82 15.25 -10.53 3.15
C ASN A 82 14.52 -11.59 2.31
N LEU A 83 13.50 -11.20 1.56
CA LEU A 83 12.80 -12.08 0.62
C LEU A 83 13.69 -12.43 -0.57
N LEU A 84 14.51 -11.50 -1.05
CA LEU A 84 15.46 -11.74 -2.13
C LEU A 84 16.62 -12.66 -1.71
N THR A 85 17.08 -12.58 -0.46
CA THR A 85 18.14 -13.46 0.05
C THR A 85 17.62 -14.87 0.36
N SER A 86 16.40 -14.98 0.90
CA SER A 86 15.76 -16.29 1.17
C SER A 86 15.28 -17.04 -0.08
N THR A 87 15.02 -16.34 -1.18
CA THR A 87 14.69 -16.99 -2.47
C THR A 87 15.93 -17.46 -3.23
N GLN A 88 17.10 -16.87 -2.98
CA GLN A 88 18.38 -17.30 -3.57
C GLN A 88 18.93 -18.60 -2.99
N THR A 89 18.47 -19.05 -1.83
CA THR A 89 18.90 -20.34 -1.25
C THR A 89 18.19 -21.55 -1.85
N ASN A 90 17.20 -21.37 -2.74
CA ASN A 90 16.36 -22.48 -3.26
C ASN A 90 16.32 -22.63 -4.79
N PHE A 91 17.09 -21.88 -5.58
CA PHE A 91 17.18 -22.12 -7.04
C PHE A 91 18.61 -21.95 -7.57
N TYR A 92 18.98 -22.86 -8.47
CA TYR A 92 20.29 -22.97 -9.13
C TYR A 92 20.82 -21.64 -9.71
N GLU A 93 22.15 -21.56 -9.73
CA GLU A 93 23.03 -20.51 -10.26
C GLU A 93 22.47 -19.79 -11.50
N VAL A 94 22.17 -18.50 -11.35
CA VAL A 94 21.97 -17.57 -12.47
C VAL A 94 23.29 -16.82 -12.72
N PRO A 95 23.78 -16.69 -13.98
CA PRO A 95 25.09 -16.11 -14.26
C PRO A 95 25.17 -14.61 -13.90
N PRO A 96 26.35 -14.11 -13.54
CA PRO A 96 26.56 -12.73 -13.09
C PRO A 96 26.79 -11.80 -14.28
N SER A 97 25.74 -11.38 -15.01
CA SER A 97 25.95 -10.35 -16.05
C SER A 97 24.76 -9.44 -16.37
N THR A 98 23.73 -9.37 -15.52
CA THR A 98 22.70 -8.32 -15.65
C THR A 98 22.52 -7.63 -14.32
N LYS A 99 22.81 -6.31 -14.26
CA LYS A 99 22.44 -5.42 -13.16
C LYS A 99 21.00 -5.76 -12.74
N LYS A 100 20.82 -6.33 -11.55
CA LYS A 100 19.51 -6.67 -11.01
C LYS A 100 18.78 -5.36 -10.71
N ILE A 101 17.90 -4.95 -11.62
CA ILE A 101 16.94 -3.87 -11.37
C ILE A 101 16.07 -4.34 -10.21
N TYR A 102 15.97 -3.53 -9.16
CA TYR A 102 15.05 -3.77 -8.05
C TYR A 102 13.63 -3.93 -8.61
N LYS A 103 13.11 -5.15 -8.54
CA LYS A 103 11.70 -5.45 -8.80
C LYS A 103 11.04 -5.64 -7.44
N PRO A 104 10.24 -4.67 -6.97
CA PRO A 104 9.54 -4.83 -5.71
C PRO A 104 8.59 -6.02 -5.83
N ASN A 105 8.79 -7.04 -4.99
CA ASN A 105 7.82 -8.12 -4.86
C ASN A 105 6.63 -7.60 -4.06
N PHE A 106 5.43 -7.63 -4.62
CA PHE A 106 4.20 -7.36 -3.89
C PHE A 106 3.64 -8.70 -3.43
N LEU A 107 4.06 -9.18 -2.26
CA LEU A 107 3.57 -10.46 -1.75
C LEU A 107 2.06 -10.36 -1.41
N PRO A 108 1.26 -11.38 -1.76
CA PRO A 108 -0.10 -11.49 -1.29
C PRO A 108 -0.12 -11.68 0.23
N SER A 109 -1.02 -10.92 0.86
CA SER A 109 -1.38 -10.96 2.27
C SER A 109 -1.60 -12.39 2.76
N ASN A 110 -0.66 -12.96 3.53
CA ASN A 110 -0.90 -13.95 4.59
C ASN A 110 0.36 -14.48 5.28
N GLN A 111 1.55 -13.98 4.96
CA GLN A 111 2.72 -14.36 5.74
C GLN A 111 2.96 -13.31 6.83
N ASN A 112 2.70 -13.71 8.08
CA ASN A 112 3.30 -13.13 9.27
C ASN A 112 4.83 -13.33 9.21
N VAL A 113 5.51 -12.72 8.25
CA VAL A 113 6.96 -12.59 8.30
C VAL A 113 7.23 -11.42 9.24
N ILE A 114 7.18 -11.73 10.53
CA ILE A 114 7.85 -10.93 11.55
C ILE A 114 9.35 -11.14 11.32
N LEU A 115 9.92 -10.34 10.43
CA LEU A 115 11.35 -10.08 10.36
C LEU A 115 11.51 -8.57 10.44
N TYR A 116 11.18 -8.02 11.61
CA TYR A 116 11.50 -6.63 11.93
C TYR A 116 13.02 -6.48 12.05
N SER A 117 13.62 -5.48 11.39
CA SER A 117 14.94 -5.02 11.78
C SER A 117 14.91 -4.49 13.20
N SER A 118 16.00 -4.66 13.95
CA SER A 118 16.08 -4.13 15.30
C SER A 118 16.09 -2.60 15.27
N GLU A 119 16.76 -1.93 14.32
CA GLU A 119 16.94 -0.47 14.37
C GLU A 119 15.66 0.34 14.10
N SER A 120 14.99 0.13 12.96
CA SER A 120 13.76 0.89 12.62
C SER A 120 12.66 0.66 13.66
N GLN A 121 12.51 -0.60 14.12
CA GLN A 121 11.56 -0.93 15.18
C GLN A 121 11.97 -0.31 16.53
N MET A 122 13.26 -0.27 16.86
CA MET A 122 13.74 0.42 18.06
C MET A 122 13.41 1.91 18.00
N ILE A 123 13.58 2.57 16.85
CA ILE A 123 13.20 3.97 16.67
C ILE A 123 11.68 4.15 16.85
N PHE A 124 10.86 3.30 16.22
CA PHE A 124 9.41 3.29 16.45
C PHE A 124 9.07 3.16 17.93
N ASN A 125 9.71 2.23 18.64
CA ASN A 125 9.47 2.03 20.06
C ASN A 125 9.85 3.25 20.91
N HIS A 126 10.92 3.98 20.55
CA HIS A 126 11.27 5.24 21.23
C HIS A 126 10.25 6.33 20.93
N LEU A 127 9.84 6.45 19.67
CA LEU A 127 8.84 7.41 19.23
C LEU A 127 7.47 7.16 19.89
N TYR A 128 7.06 5.90 19.99
CA TYR A 128 5.83 5.48 20.67
C TYR A 128 5.85 5.83 22.16
N LYS A 129 6.98 5.55 22.84
CA LYS A 129 7.17 5.95 24.24
C LYS A 129 7.12 7.46 24.42
N PHE A 130 7.78 8.21 23.54
CA PHE A 130 7.79 9.68 23.58
C PHE A 130 6.39 10.28 23.39
N LEU A 131 5.64 9.77 22.40
CA LEU A 131 4.30 10.25 22.08
C LEU A 131 3.19 9.67 22.97
N GLN A 132 3.54 8.70 23.84
CA GLN A 132 2.64 7.96 24.72
C GLN A 132 1.55 7.19 23.96
N ILE A 133 1.98 6.46 22.93
CA ILE A 133 1.11 5.61 22.10
C ILE A 133 1.68 4.19 22.03
N ASN A 134 0.88 3.23 21.60
CA ASN A 134 1.24 1.80 21.64
C ASN A 134 1.53 1.18 20.28
N ASN A 135 0.98 1.75 19.21
CA ASN A 135 0.99 1.12 17.89
C ASN A 135 0.88 2.15 16.76
N LEU A 136 1.01 1.66 15.53
CA LEU A 136 0.97 2.48 14.32
C LEU A 136 -0.41 3.11 14.09
N GLU A 137 -1.50 2.41 14.41
CA GLU A 137 -2.86 2.96 14.28
C GLU A 137 -3.03 4.20 15.16
N GLU A 138 -2.65 4.12 16.44
CA GLU A 138 -2.66 5.27 17.36
C GLU A 138 -1.77 6.41 16.84
N PHE A 139 -0.61 6.12 16.26
CA PHE A 139 0.27 7.13 15.66
C PHE A 139 -0.44 7.84 14.50
N LEU A 140 -1.00 7.07 13.57
CA LEU A 140 -1.69 7.58 12.38
C LEU A 140 -2.90 8.46 12.74
N MET A 141 -3.52 8.22 13.89
CA MET A 141 -4.65 8.98 14.41
C MET A 141 -4.27 10.25 15.19
N LEU A 142 -2.98 10.46 15.50
CA LEU A 142 -2.53 11.72 16.09
C LEU A 142 -2.88 12.89 15.16
N LYS A 143 -3.26 14.03 15.74
CA LYS A 143 -3.70 15.19 14.99
C LYS A 143 -2.59 16.23 14.90
N HIS A 144 -2.20 16.57 13.68
CA HIS A 144 -1.39 17.74 13.37
C HIS A 144 -2.26 18.74 12.60
N HIS A 145 -2.37 19.98 13.09
CA HIS A 145 -3.31 20.98 12.56
C HIS A 145 -4.75 20.47 12.34
N ASN A 146 -5.32 19.80 13.35
CA ASN A 146 -6.66 19.21 13.34
C ASN A 146 -6.91 18.08 12.32
N GLN A 147 -5.89 17.68 11.55
CA GLN A 147 -5.98 16.55 10.63
C GLN A 147 -5.14 15.38 11.17
N PRO A 148 -5.65 14.14 11.09
CA PRO A 148 -4.86 12.96 11.43
C PRO A 148 -3.59 12.85 10.58
N ILE A 149 -2.51 12.30 11.15
CA ILE A 149 -1.24 12.04 10.45
C ILE A 149 -1.44 11.21 9.18
N TYR A 150 -2.34 10.22 9.18
CA TYR A 150 -2.60 9.45 7.96
C TYR A 150 -3.05 10.34 6.80
N ARG A 151 -3.84 11.39 7.04
CA ARG A 151 -4.28 12.30 5.98
C ARG A 151 -3.13 13.09 5.39
N HIS A 152 -2.21 13.56 6.23
CA HIS A 152 -0.98 14.20 5.76
C HIS A 152 -0.17 13.24 4.88
N CYS A 153 -0.01 11.98 5.29
CA CYS A 153 0.64 10.95 4.48
C CYS A 153 -0.08 10.71 3.13
N LEU A 154 -1.41 10.61 3.12
CA LEU A 154 -2.19 10.46 1.88
C LEU A 154 -2.03 11.67 0.94
N HIS A 155 -1.92 12.87 1.49
CA HIS A 155 -1.60 14.07 0.71
C HIS A 155 -0.19 14.00 0.11
N TYR A 156 0.80 13.51 0.86
CA TYR A 156 2.16 13.28 0.34
C TYR A 156 2.19 12.28 -0.83
N PHE A 157 1.36 11.23 -0.79
CA PHE A 157 1.33 10.23 -1.86
C PHE A 157 0.60 10.70 -3.12
N LYS A 158 -0.34 11.63 -3.02
CA LYS A 158 -1.17 12.07 -4.15
C LYS A 158 -0.38 12.40 -5.43
N PRO A 159 0.72 13.19 -5.42
CA PRO A 159 1.50 13.45 -6.64
C PRO A 159 2.31 12.23 -7.12
N LEU A 160 2.66 11.30 -6.22
CA LEU A 160 3.46 10.12 -6.52
C LEU A 160 2.63 8.99 -7.12
N LEU A 161 1.32 8.95 -6.84
CA LEU A 161 0.40 7.88 -7.23
C LEU A 161 -0.59 8.31 -8.32
N LEU A 162 -0.16 9.18 -9.24
CA LEU A 162 -0.95 9.53 -10.42
C LEU A 162 -0.73 8.49 -11.51
N LYS A 163 -1.65 8.41 -12.48
CA LYS A 163 -1.56 7.49 -13.63
C LYS A 163 -0.24 7.62 -14.40
N THR A 164 0.40 8.78 -14.36
CA THR A 164 1.66 9.07 -15.07
C THR A 164 2.91 8.90 -14.22
N THR A 165 2.78 8.67 -12.91
CA THR A 165 3.93 8.68 -11.98
C THR A 165 4.06 7.42 -11.14
N TYR A 166 2.98 6.71 -10.82
CA TYR A 166 2.97 5.59 -9.87
C TYR A 166 4.00 4.48 -10.18
N ASP A 167 4.22 4.18 -11.46
CA ASP A 167 5.18 3.19 -11.96
C ASP A 167 6.64 3.55 -11.65
N HIS A 168 6.92 4.84 -11.47
CA HIS A 168 8.23 5.34 -11.06
C HIS A 168 8.43 5.30 -9.54
N TYR A 169 7.37 5.13 -8.74
CA TYR A 169 7.41 5.19 -7.28
C TYR A 169 6.78 3.96 -6.62
N PRO A 170 7.32 2.74 -6.85
CA PRO A 170 6.72 1.51 -6.32
C PRO A 170 6.75 1.43 -4.79
N ILE A 171 7.74 2.05 -4.14
CA ILE A 171 7.81 2.14 -2.68
C ILE A 171 6.62 2.95 -2.15
N ALA A 172 6.28 4.08 -2.80
CA ALA A 172 5.14 4.88 -2.41
C ALA A 172 3.83 4.08 -2.43
N ILE A 173 3.64 3.20 -3.43
CA ILE A 173 2.47 2.30 -3.47
C ILE A 173 2.45 1.35 -2.27
N LYS A 174 3.60 0.75 -1.92
CA LYS A 174 3.70 -0.15 -0.75
C LYS A 174 3.35 0.57 0.55
N LEU A 175 3.92 1.75 0.76
CA LEU A 175 3.66 2.55 1.96
C LEU A 175 2.22 3.03 2.02
N PHE A 176 1.66 3.42 0.87
CA PHE A 176 0.25 3.75 0.75
C PHE A 176 -0.63 2.59 1.21
N VAL A 177 -0.42 1.39 0.65
CA VAL A 177 -1.16 0.18 1.05
C VAL A 177 -0.97 -0.09 2.54
N HIS A 178 0.25 0.02 3.06
CA HIS A 178 0.52 -0.20 4.49
C HIS A 178 -0.26 0.76 5.39
N ILE A 179 -0.26 2.06 5.08
CA ILE A 179 -1.01 3.07 5.84
C ILE A 179 -2.51 2.79 5.76
N ILE A 180 -3.05 2.50 4.58
CA ILE A 180 -4.48 2.19 4.41
C ILE A 180 -4.89 0.96 5.23
N LYS A 181 -4.03 -0.03 5.37
CA LYS A 181 -4.29 -1.22 6.21
C LYS A 181 -4.28 -0.95 7.70
N SER A 182 -3.64 0.14 8.12
CA SER A 182 -3.40 0.46 9.53
C SER A 182 -4.35 1.52 10.09
N ILE A 183 -5.24 2.09 9.28
CA ILE A 183 -6.23 3.05 9.75
C ILE A 183 -7.55 2.37 10.15
N SER A 184 -8.25 3.00 11.10
CA SER A 184 -9.56 2.53 11.56
C SER A 184 -10.64 2.57 10.47
N GLN A 185 -11.72 1.82 10.68
CA GLN A 185 -12.86 1.75 9.76
C GLN A 185 -13.46 3.13 9.39
N SER A 186 -13.66 3.99 10.38
CA SER A 186 -14.21 5.34 10.16
C SER A 186 -13.26 6.20 9.33
N SER A 187 -11.96 6.12 9.63
CA SER A 187 -10.92 6.84 8.91
C SER A 187 -10.79 6.38 7.45
N LEU A 188 -11.02 5.09 7.20
CA LEU A 188 -11.04 4.53 5.85
C LEU A 188 -12.17 5.11 5.00
N SER A 189 -13.40 5.17 5.55
CA SER A 189 -14.55 5.76 4.86
C SER A 189 -14.30 7.22 4.50
N GLU A 190 -13.72 8.00 5.42
CA GLU A 190 -13.33 9.39 5.16
C GLU A 190 -12.19 9.55 4.14
N SER A 191 -11.48 8.47 3.81
CA SER A 191 -10.30 8.48 2.93
C SER A 191 -10.56 7.86 1.57
N ILE A 192 -11.79 7.45 1.27
CA ILE A 192 -12.15 6.79 0.00
C ILE A 192 -11.68 7.61 -1.20
N ASP A 193 -11.77 8.94 -1.16
CA ASP A 193 -11.37 9.80 -2.28
C ASP A 193 -9.86 9.77 -2.59
N PHE A 194 -9.02 9.35 -1.63
CA PHE A 194 -7.60 9.10 -1.86
C PHE A 194 -7.33 7.68 -2.36
N ILE A 195 -8.11 6.72 -1.88
CA ILE A 195 -7.91 5.28 -2.15
C ILE A 195 -8.45 4.89 -3.51
N PHE A 196 -9.64 5.37 -3.83
CA PHE A 196 -10.37 5.00 -5.03
C PHE A 196 -9.60 5.27 -6.33
N PRO A 197 -8.97 6.44 -6.54
CA PRO A 197 -8.15 6.67 -7.74
C PRO A 197 -6.99 5.69 -7.87
N VAL A 198 -6.32 5.36 -6.75
CA VAL A 198 -5.20 4.41 -6.74
C VAL A 198 -5.67 3.01 -7.10
N CYS A 199 -6.83 2.56 -6.59
CA CYS A 199 -7.43 1.28 -6.98
C CYS A 199 -7.67 1.22 -8.49
N LEU A 200 -8.23 2.26 -9.10
CA LEU A 200 -8.51 2.28 -10.54
C LEU A 200 -7.23 2.27 -11.39
N ILE A 201 -6.23 3.08 -11.01
CA ILE A 201 -4.94 3.12 -11.72
C ILE A 201 -4.27 1.75 -11.67
N THR A 202 -4.22 1.13 -10.50
CA THR A 202 -3.56 -0.17 -10.31
C THR A 202 -4.35 -1.35 -10.88
N LEU A 203 -5.67 -1.23 -11.04
CA LEU A 203 -6.50 -2.22 -11.73
C LEU A 203 -6.29 -2.21 -13.25
N ASP A 204 -6.12 -1.02 -13.82
CA ASP A 204 -5.88 -0.79 -15.26
C ASP A 204 -4.42 -1.08 -15.67
N ASP A 205 -3.51 -1.24 -14.71
CA ASP A 205 -2.09 -1.53 -14.97
C ASP A 205 -1.91 -2.96 -15.53
N PRO A 206 -1.03 -3.17 -16.54
CA PRO A 206 -0.81 -4.50 -17.12
C PRO A 206 -0.12 -5.50 -16.18
N SER A 207 0.53 -5.05 -15.11
CA SER A 207 1.21 -5.92 -14.14
C SER A 207 0.21 -6.65 -13.25
N VAL A 208 0.38 -7.98 -13.16
CA VAL A 208 -0.39 -8.82 -12.22
C VAL A 208 -0.24 -8.32 -10.78
N ASP A 209 0.95 -7.87 -10.39
CA ASP A 209 1.21 -7.42 -9.02
C ASP A 209 0.41 -6.16 -8.68
N MET A 210 0.31 -5.21 -9.60
CA MET A 210 -0.50 -3.98 -9.41
C MET A 210 -1.98 -4.30 -9.36
N LYS A 211 -2.46 -5.21 -10.22
CA LYS A 211 -3.84 -5.68 -10.17
C LYS A 211 -4.16 -6.32 -8.82
N LEU A 212 -3.26 -7.16 -8.28
CA LEU A 212 -3.44 -7.76 -6.96
C LEU A 212 -3.50 -6.71 -5.83
N ILE A 213 -2.71 -5.63 -5.92
CA ILE A 213 -2.81 -4.50 -4.98
C ILE A 213 -4.19 -3.84 -5.07
N SER A 214 -4.69 -3.58 -6.28
CA SER A 214 -6.03 -3.03 -6.47
C SER A 214 -7.09 -3.92 -5.83
N LEU A 215 -7.06 -5.22 -6.12
CA LEU A 215 -8.02 -6.18 -5.57
C LEU A 215 -7.97 -6.24 -4.05
N TYR A 216 -6.76 -6.18 -3.48
CA TYR A 216 -6.56 -6.09 -2.04
C TYR A 216 -7.23 -4.83 -1.45
N LEU A 217 -6.95 -3.65 -2.02
CA LEU A 217 -7.50 -2.37 -1.56
C LEU A 217 -9.03 -2.34 -1.72
N LEU A 218 -9.55 -2.84 -2.83
CA LEU A 218 -10.98 -2.94 -3.10
C LEU A 218 -11.68 -3.87 -2.11
N GLU A 219 -11.07 -5.02 -1.79
CA GLU A 219 -11.59 -5.93 -0.77
C GLU A 219 -11.56 -5.28 0.62
N HIS A 220 -10.52 -4.52 0.94
CA HIS A 220 -10.42 -3.78 2.20
C HIS A 220 -11.50 -2.70 2.30
N LEU A 221 -11.72 -1.89 1.26
CA LEU A 221 -12.82 -0.93 1.20
C LEU A 221 -14.18 -1.63 1.36
N GLN A 222 -14.41 -2.74 0.68
CA GLN A 222 -15.69 -3.45 0.74
C GLN A 222 -15.99 -4.04 2.13
N ARG A 223 -14.96 -4.47 2.88
CA ARG A 223 -15.13 -5.00 4.24
C ARG A 223 -15.39 -3.93 5.29
N HIS A 224 -14.90 -2.72 5.08
CA HIS A 224 -14.80 -1.70 6.13
C HIS A 224 -15.64 -0.45 5.83
N CYS A 225 -15.95 -0.14 4.58
CA CYS A 225 -16.85 0.98 4.25
C CYS A 225 -18.32 0.54 4.24
N THR A 226 -19.23 1.47 4.50
CA THR A 226 -20.66 1.18 4.40
C THR A 226 -21.09 1.10 2.94
N SER A 227 -22.15 0.35 2.62
CA SER A 227 -22.70 0.32 1.25
C SER A 227 -23.00 1.72 0.73
N THR A 228 -23.52 2.61 1.58
CA THR A 228 -23.77 4.02 1.23
C THR A 228 -22.51 4.72 0.74
N ASP A 229 -21.38 4.58 1.44
CA ASP A 229 -20.11 5.20 1.07
C ASP A 229 -19.58 4.68 -0.27
N LEU A 230 -19.77 3.38 -0.51
CA LEU A 230 -19.34 2.68 -1.73
C LEU A 230 -20.23 2.96 -2.94
N LEU A 231 -21.51 3.28 -2.73
CA LEU A 231 -22.46 3.63 -3.77
C LEU A 231 -22.41 5.11 -4.12
N LEU A 232 -22.04 5.96 -3.16
CA LEU A 232 -21.92 7.41 -3.35
C LEU A 232 -21.04 7.73 -4.57
N PHE A 233 -21.48 8.70 -5.38
CA PHE A 233 -20.83 9.10 -6.63
C PHE A 233 -20.62 7.95 -7.64
N ASN A 234 -21.47 6.93 -7.61
CA ASN A 234 -21.44 5.81 -8.56
C ASN A 234 -20.15 4.96 -8.50
N ARG A 235 -19.42 5.03 -7.38
CA ARG A 235 -18.12 4.38 -7.18
C ARG A 235 -18.17 2.87 -7.41
N ALA A 236 -19.15 2.18 -6.83
CA ALA A 236 -19.30 0.72 -6.99
C ALA A 236 -19.50 0.30 -8.45
N ASN A 237 -20.30 1.02 -9.23
CA ASN A 237 -20.51 0.73 -10.66
C ASN A 237 -19.24 0.95 -11.48
N VAL A 238 -18.44 1.97 -11.15
CA VAL A 238 -17.15 2.23 -11.80
C VAL A 238 -16.16 1.11 -11.50
N ILE A 239 -16.09 0.63 -10.25
CA ILE A 239 -15.25 -0.52 -9.88
C ILE A 239 -15.70 -1.76 -10.62
N MET A 240 -17.01 -2.05 -10.66
CA MET A 240 -17.52 -3.20 -11.38
C MET A 240 -17.19 -3.16 -12.86
N TYR A 241 -17.30 -1.99 -13.50
CA TYR A 241 -16.87 -1.82 -14.88
C TYR A 241 -15.38 -2.13 -15.06
N GLY A 242 -14.51 -1.63 -14.17
CA GLY A 242 -13.07 -1.93 -14.21
C GLY A 242 -12.74 -3.41 -14.00
N LEU A 243 -13.41 -4.07 -13.04
CA LEU A 243 -13.27 -5.50 -12.79
C LEU A 243 -13.71 -6.32 -14.00
N GLU A 244 -14.86 -5.99 -14.59
CA GLU A 244 -15.35 -6.59 -15.82
C GLU A 244 -14.31 -6.46 -16.96
N GLN A 245 -13.77 -5.26 -17.21
CA GLN A 245 -12.76 -5.07 -18.26
C GLN A 245 -11.49 -5.88 -18.03
N THR A 246 -11.05 -5.98 -16.78
CA THR A 246 -9.83 -6.72 -16.41
C THR A 246 -10.01 -8.21 -16.65
N LEU A 247 -11.17 -8.75 -16.30
CA LEU A 247 -11.53 -10.14 -16.55
C LEU A 247 -11.50 -10.56 -18.02
N TYR A 248 -11.74 -9.63 -18.95
CA TYR A 248 -11.73 -9.91 -20.38
C TYR A 248 -10.33 -9.85 -21.01
N HIS A 249 -9.30 -9.42 -20.26
CA HIS A 249 -7.93 -9.45 -20.75
C HIS A 249 -7.37 -10.88 -20.69
N ARG A 250 -7.09 -11.47 -21.85
CA ARG A 250 -6.55 -12.83 -21.99
C ARG A 250 -5.11 -12.92 -21.50
N GLY A 251 -4.74 -14.03 -20.86
CA GLY A 251 -3.37 -14.35 -20.48
C GLY A 251 -3.03 -14.00 -19.03
N GLU A 252 -4.03 -13.81 -18.18
CA GLU A 252 -3.82 -13.57 -16.76
C GLU A 252 -3.51 -14.87 -16.02
N ARG A 253 -2.68 -14.79 -14.99
CA ARG A 253 -2.34 -15.96 -14.17
C ARG A 253 -3.60 -16.47 -13.46
N ILE A 254 -3.73 -17.79 -13.30
CA ILE A 254 -4.86 -18.45 -12.59
C ILE A 254 -5.18 -17.77 -11.25
N ILE A 255 -4.16 -17.38 -10.48
CA ILE A 255 -4.32 -16.69 -9.19
C ILE A 255 -5.05 -15.35 -9.35
N LEU A 256 -4.67 -14.54 -10.34
CA LEU A 256 -5.32 -13.26 -10.59
C LEU A 256 -6.78 -13.45 -11.00
N PHE A 257 -7.05 -14.47 -11.81
CA PHE A 257 -8.39 -14.85 -12.23
C PHE A 257 -9.30 -15.19 -11.03
N GLU A 258 -8.83 -16.02 -10.09
CA GLU A 258 -9.57 -16.35 -8.87
C GLU A 258 -9.86 -15.11 -8.01
N CYS A 259 -8.87 -14.23 -7.84
CA CYS A 259 -9.03 -13.00 -7.08
C CYS A 259 -10.04 -12.04 -7.74
N LEU A 260 -9.99 -11.89 -9.07
CA LEU A 260 -10.91 -11.03 -9.83
C LEU A 260 -12.35 -11.54 -9.74
N LEU A 261 -12.56 -12.85 -9.78
CA LEU A 261 -13.89 -13.43 -9.59
C LEU A 261 -14.46 -13.10 -8.22
N ALA A 262 -13.68 -13.37 -7.18
CA ALA A 262 -14.09 -13.14 -5.82
C ALA A 262 -14.41 -11.65 -5.59
N ALA A 263 -13.59 -10.76 -6.13
CA ALA A 263 -13.84 -9.32 -6.09
C ALA A 263 -15.13 -8.94 -6.84
N THR A 264 -15.32 -9.42 -8.06
CA THR A 264 -16.50 -9.13 -8.88
C THR A 264 -17.78 -9.55 -8.17
N TYR A 265 -17.82 -10.76 -7.61
CA TYR A 265 -18.96 -11.24 -6.84
C TYR A 265 -19.24 -10.35 -5.62
N ARG A 266 -18.21 -10.01 -4.84
CA ARG A 266 -18.36 -9.14 -3.66
C ARG A 266 -18.89 -7.76 -4.01
N TRP A 267 -18.35 -7.12 -5.04
CA TRP A 267 -18.79 -5.78 -5.45
C TRP A 267 -20.19 -5.77 -6.07
N LEU A 268 -20.59 -6.86 -6.70
CA LEU A 268 -21.96 -7.05 -7.15
C LEU A 268 -22.95 -7.04 -5.99
N THR A 269 -22.63 -7.71 -4.87
CA THR A 269 -23.49 -7.68 -3.67
C THR A 269 -23.66 -6.29 -3.08
N VAL A 270 -22.67 -5.40 -3.23
CA VAL A 270 -22.78 -4.00 -2.79
C VAL A 270 -23.82 -3.25 -3.63
N ILE A 271 -23.83 -3.47 -4.94
CA ILE A 271 -24.79 -2.85 -5.87
C ILE A 271 -26.19 -3.45 -5.71
N GLU A 272 -26.28 -4.76 -5.49
CA GLU A 272 -27.56 -5.46 -5.30
C GLU A 272 -28.34 -4.94 -4.08
N ASN A 273 -27.63 -4.53 -3.02
CA ASN A 273 -28.25 -3.97 -1.82
C ASN A 273 -28.88 -2.57 -2.03
N GLU A 274 -28.63 -1.90 -3.16
CA GLU A 274 -29.23 -0.60 -3.51
C GLU A 274 -30.59 -0.75 -4.23
N VAL A 275 -30.85 -1.90 -4.88
CA VAL A 275 -31.90 -2.01 -5.90
C VAL A 275 -32.97 -3.06 -5.53
N TYR A 276 -34.12 -2.59 -5.03
CA TYR A 276 -35.39 -3.34 -4.93
C TYR A 276 -36.02 -3.73 -6.30
N SER A 277 -35.24 -3.87 -7.37
CA SER A 277 -35.71 -4.33 -8.69
C SER A 277 -34.87 -5.50 -9.23
N GLY A 278 -34.96 -6.65 -8.55
CA GLY A 278 -34.16 -7.87 -8.78
C GLY A 278 -34.32 -8.61 -10.11
N LYS A 279 -34.86 -8.01 -11.19
CA LYS A 279 -35.02 -8.69 -12.50
C LYS A 279 -33.95 -8.35 -13.54
N HIS A 280 -33.58 -7.07 -13.70
CA HIS A 280 -32.55 -6.68 -14.68
C HIS A 280 -31.13 -7.04 -14.21
N LEU A 281 -30.91 -7.07 -12.90
CA LEU A 281 -29.60 -7.34 -12.31
C LEU A 281 -29.27 -8.83 -12.28
N PHE A 282 -30.23 -9.71 -11.95
CA PHE A 282 -30.05 -11.17 -12.06
C PHE A 282 -29.62 -11.60 -13.47
N ILE A 283 -30.17 -10.96 -14.50
CA ILE A 283 -29.78 -11.22 -15.89
C ILE A 283 -28.33 -10.79 -16.15
N ARG A 284 -27.92 -9.60 -15.70
CA ARG A 284 -26.54 -9.12 -15.86
C ARG A 284 -25.55 -9.98 -15.05
N THR A 285 -25.87 -10.29 -13.80
CA THR A 285 -25.11 -11.18 -12.92
C THR A 285 -24.97 -12.58 -13.52
N SER A 286 -26.08 -13.18 -13.97
CA SER A 286 -26.08 -14.50 -14.62
C SER A 286 -25.27 -14.48 -15.91
N GLN A 287 -25.36 -13.42 -16.72
CA GLN A 287 -24.57 -13.28 -17.95
C GLN A 287 -23.08 -13.11 -17.68
N ILE A 288 -22.71 -12.33 -16.65
CA ILE A 288 -21.32 -12.17 -16.24
C ILE A 288 -20.79 -13.49 -15.71
N ILE A 289 -21.50 -14.16 -14.79
CA ILE A 289 -21.10 -15.44 -14.20
C ILE A 289 -21.03 -16.55 -15.25
N GLU A 290 -22.03 -16.69 -16.13
CA GLU A 290 -22.04 -17.71 -17.19
C GLU A 290 -20.89 -17.53 -18.16
N ARG A 291 -20.63 -16.29 -18.61
CA ARG A 291 -19.48 -16.00 -19.48
C ARG A 291 -18.18 -16.23 -18.75
N PHE A 292 -18.11 -15.83 -17.49
CA PHE A 292 -16.93 -16.01 -16.65
C PHE A 292 -16.58 -17.48 -16.44
N ILE A 293 -17.55 -18.34 -16.09
CA ILE A 293 -17.34 -19.78 -15.93
C ILE A 293 -16.85 -20.39 -17.25
N ARG A 294 -17.49 -20.01 -18.37
CA ARG A 294 -17.12 -20.52 -19.70
C ARG A 294 -15.69 -20.14 -20.08
N ASP A 295 -15.32 -18.87 -19.92
CA ASP A 295 -14.04 -18.34 -20.38
C ASP A 295 -12.90 -18.75 -19.41
N GLY A 296 -13.17 -18.83 -18.10
CA GLY A 296 -12.23 -19.34 -17.10
C GLY A 296 -11.89 -20.81 -17.23
N LEU A 297 -12.90 -21.66 -17.47
CA LEU A 297 -12.67 -23.09 -17.73
C LEU A 297 -11.83 -23.30 -19.00
N LEU A 298 -11.93 -22.39 -19.97
CA LEU A 298 -11.13 -22.43 -21.18
C LEU A 298 -9.66 -22.07 -20.89
N GLU A 299 -9.40 -21.05 -20.07
CA GLU A 299 -8.04 -20.64 -19.69
C GLU A 299 -7.35 -21.68 -18.79
N ILE A 300 -8.08 -22.27 -17.82
CA ILE A 300 -7.58 -23.40 -17.02
C ILE A 300 -7.22 -24.59 -17.92
N ASN A 301 -8.05 -24.91 -18.92
CA ASN A 301 -7.74 -25.96 -19.89
C ASN A 301 -6.51 -25.65 -20.74
N ILE A 302 -6.31 -24.38 -21.13
CA ILE A 302 -5.13 -23.95 -21.90
C ILE A 302 -3.87 -24.10 -21.05
N GLU A 303 -3.86 -23.64 -19.80
CA GLU A 303 -2.70 -23.78 -18.92
C GLU A 303 -2.42 -25.24 -18.55
N TYR A 304 -3.45 -26.02 -18.28
CA TYR A 304 -3.29 -27.46 -18.06
C TYR A 304 -2.63 -28.15 -19.26
N ARG A 305 -3.02 -27.78 -20.49
CA ARG A 305 -2.36 -28.29 -21.71
C ARG A 305 -0.93 -27.80 -21.87
N ARG A 306 -0.60 -26.58 -21.45
CA ARG A 306 0.78 -26.06 -21.47
C ARG A 306 1.69 -26.80 -20.49
N LEU A 307 1.17 -27.21 -19.34
CA LEU A 307 1.91 -27.98 -18.33
C LEU A 307 2.15 -29.45 -18.71
N LEU A 308 1.38 -29.98 -19.67
CA LEU A 308 1.47 -31.36 -20.14
C LEU A 308 2.39 -31.55 -21.37
N ILE A 309 2.93 -30.47 -21.92
CA ILE A 309 3.87 -30.45 -23.06
C ILE A 309 5.27 -30.15 -22.54
#